data_AF-A0A7Z6XHW8-F1
#
_entry.id   AF-A0A7Z6XHW8-F1
#
_cell.length_a   1.000
_cell.length_b   1.000
_cell.length_c   1.000
_cell.angle_alpha   90.00
_cell.angle_beta   90.00
_cell.angle_gamma   90.00
#
_symmetry.space_group_name_H-M   'P 1'
#
loop_
_entity.id
_entity.type
_entity.pdbx_description
1 polymer ?
#
loop_
_entity_poly.entity_id
_entity_poly.type
_entity_poly.pdbx_seq_one_letter_code
_entity_poly.pdbx_strand_id
1 'polypeptide(L)' 'MTIKVYKVNGDGVTSVVRPEAEVVPLEQPEETHRFPACECPGCPEPAQ' A
#
# COMPACT_ATOMS: atom_id res chain seq x y z
N MET A 1 -18.07 1.52 -0.46
CA MET A 1 -17.41 2.04 -1.69
C MET A 1 -16.57 0.90 -2.27
N THR A 2 -16.34 0.87 -3.58
CA THR A 2 -15.37 -0.08 -4.16
C THR A 2 -14.14 0.64 -4.69
N ILE A 3 -12.99 -0.01 -4.59
CA ILE A 3 -11.75 0.42 -5.24
C ILE A 3 -11.21 -0.71 -6.12
N LYS A 4 -10.44 -0.34 -7.14
CA LYS A 4 -9.70 -1.30 -7.97
C LYS A 4 -8.26 -1.34 -7.49
N VAL A 5 -7.76 -2.55 -7.20
CA VAL A 5 -6.41 -2.75 -6.65
C VAL A 5 -5.45 -3.14 -7.77
N TYR A 6 -4.34 -2.40 -7.87
CA TYR A 6 -3.28 -2.64 -8.82
C TYR A 6 -1.99 -3.05 -8.11
N LYS A 7 -1.23 -3.94 -8.74
CA LYS A 7 0.18 -4.16 -8.44
C LYS A 7 1.00 -3.34 -9.43
N VAL A 8 1.99 -2.60 -8.94
CA VAL A 8 2.93 -1.83 -9.75
C VAL A 8 4.34 -2.31 -9.42
N ASN A 9 5.16 -2.58 -10.44
CA ASN A 9 6.56 -2.94 -10.24
C ASN A 9 7.49 -1.70 -10.32
N GLY A 10 8.80 -1.90 -10.10
CA GLY A 10 9.78 -0.81 -10.15
C GLY A 10 9.92 -0.13 -11.51
N ASP A 11 9.54 -0.82 -12.59
CA ASP A 11 9.52 -0.30 -13.96
C ASP A 11 8.21 0.45 -14.29
N GLY A 12 7.28 0.56 -13.33
CA GLY A 12 5.98 1.21 -13.53
C GLY A 12 4.94 0.37 -14.28
N VAL A 13 5.21 -0.91 -14.55
CA VAL A 13 4.25 -1.85 -15.15
C VAL A 13 3.16 -2.17 -14.13
N THR A 14 1.91 -2.02 -14.56
CA THR A 14 0.73 -2.24 -13.71
C THR A 14 0.02 -3.56 -14.05
N SER A 15 -0.60 -4.18 -13.05
CA SER A 15 -1.47 -5.35 -13.23
C SER A 15 -2.63 -5.29 -12.25
N VAL A 16 -3.84 -5.66 -12.70
CA VAL A 16 -5.02 -5.67 -11.83
C VAL A 16 -4.96 -6.88 -10.91
N VAL A 17 -4.99 -6.65 -9.61
CA VAL A 17 -5.02 -7.71 -8.59
C VAL A 17 -6.46 -7.98 -8.16
N ARG A 18 -7.25 -6.91 -7.98
CA ARG A 18 -8.68 -7.02 -7.68
C ARG A 18 -9.46 -5.97 -8.47
N PRO A 19 -10.37 -6.38 -9.37
CA PRO A 19 -11.15 -5.45 -10.16
C PRO A 19 -12.13 -4.64 -9.30
N GLU A 20 -12.71 -5.26 -8.27
CA GLU A 20 -13.63 -4.64 -7.31
C GLU A 20 -13.28 -5.10 -5.89
N ALA A 21 -12.99 -4.14 -5.03
CA ALA A 21 -12.66 -4.36 -3.63
C ALA A 21 -13.53 -3.47 -2.74
N GLU A 22 -14.40 -4.08 -1.93
CA GLU A 22 -15.16 -3.33 -0.93
C GLU A 22 -14.24 -2.70 0.11
N VAL A 23 -14.48 -1.42 0.37
CA VAL A 23 -13.76 -0.62 1.37
C VAL A 23 -14.70 0.35 2.08
N VAL A 24 -14.32 0.67 3.31
CA VAL A 24 -14.92 1.72 4.14
C VAL A 24 -13.96 2.91 4.12
N PRO A 25 -14.32 4.04 3.49
CA PRO A 25 -13.51 5.24 3.55
C PRO A 25 -13.35 5.74 4.98
N LEU A 26 -12.16 6.23 5.31
CA LEU A 26 -11.95 6.96 6.56
C LEU A 26 -12.58 8.36 6.42
N GLU A 27 -13.15 8.88 7.51
CA GLU A 27 -13.73 10.23 7.53
C GLU A 27 -12.67 11.33 7.37
N GLN A 28 -11.45 11.06 7.86
CA GLN A 28 -10.29 11.93 7.74
C GLN A 28 -9.05 11.10 7.38
N PRO A 29 -8.06 11.69 6.69
CA PRO A 29 -6.80 11.01 6.41
C PRO A 29 -6.09 10.59 7.71
N GLU A 30 -5.33 9.50 7.66
CA GLU A 30 -4.44 9.16 8.77
C GLU A 30 -3.38 10.26 8.95
N GLU A 31 -3.27 10.80 10.16
CA GLU A 31 -2.32 11.88 10.48
C GLU A 31 -0.88 11.38 10.68
N THR A 32 -0.68 10.06 10.69
CA THR A 32 0.61 9.46 10.99
C THR A 32 1.30 9.02 9.71
N HIS A 33 2.58 9.39 9.56
CA HIS A 33 3.47 8.83 8.53
C HIS A 33 4.19 7.56 9.01
N ARG A 34 3.64 6.85 10.02
CA ARG A 34 4.23 5.60 10.51
C ARG A 34 3.80 4.46 9.62
N PHE A 35 4.69 4.05 8.74
CA PHE A 35 4.55 2.84 7.94
C PHE A 35 5.12 1.63 8.69
N PRO A 36 4.60 0.41 8.46
CA PRO A 36 5.24 -0.80 8.97
C PRO A 36 6.68 -0.90 8.44
N ALA A 37 7.54 -1.55 9.21
CA ALA A 37 8.90 -1.83 8.77
C ALA A 37 8.86 -2.64 7.46
N CYS A 38 9.76 -2.30 6.54
CA CYS A 38 9.93 -3.06 5.30
C CYS A 38 10.50 -4.45 5.64
N GLU A 39 9.76 -5.52 5.29
CA GLU A 39 10.17 -6.91 5.54
C GLU A 39 11.10 -7.50 4.45
N CYS A 40 11.57 -6.67 3.50
CA CYS A 40 12.45 -7.13 2.43
C CYS A 40 13.88 -7.36 2.94
N PRO A 41 14.59 -8.40 2.48
CA PRO A 41 15.95 -8.70 2.94
C PRO A 41 17.00 -7.58 2.75
N GLY A 42 16.73 -6.62 1.85
CA GLY A 42 17.63 -5.50 1.56
C GLY A 42 17.28 -4.21 2.31
N CYS A 43 16.23 -4.19 3.13
CA CYS A 43 15.84 -2.99 3.88
C CYS A 43 16.65 -2.90 5.19
N PRO A 44 17.24 -1.73 5.51
CA PRO A 44 17.89 -1.54 6.80
C PRO A 44 16.86 -1.63 7.93
N GLU A 45 17.27 -2.19 9.08
CA GLU A 45 16.42 -2.21 10.27
C GLU A 45 16.00 -0.77 10.63
N PRO A 46 14.72 -0.54 10.99
CA PRO A 46 14.26 0.78 11.34
C PRO A 46 15.06 1.32 12.53
N ALA A 47 15.60 2.53 12.39
CA ALA A 47 16.26 3.22 13.50
C ALA A 47 15.21 3.47 14.60
N GLN A 48 15.53 3.02 15.82
CA GLN A 48 14.71 3.17 17.03
C GLN A 48 14.56 4.63 17.46
#